data_AF-A0A966X430-F1
#
_entry.id   AF-A0A966X430-F1
#
_cell.length_a   1.000
_cell.length_b   1.000
_cell.length_c   1.000
_cell.angle_alpha   90.00
_cell.angle_beta   90.00
_cell.angle_gamma   90.00
#
_symmetry.space_group_name_H-M   'P 1'
#
loop_
_entity.id
_entity.type
_entity.pdbx_description
1 polymer ?
#
loop_
_entity_poly.entity_id
_entity_poly.type
_entity_poly.pdbx_seq_one_letter_code
_entity_poly.pdbx_strand_id
1 'polypeptide(L)' 'KEGHLRVPHGWWYPELRGKAELGGAFISSDAVLCSDDDEFLDHEQGIPHFKGYPGRLVKVEKPLELEAS' A
#
# COMPACT_ATOMS: atom_id res chain seq x y z
N LYS A 1 10.71 3.74 -15.66
CA LYS A 1 10.35 4.78 -16.65
C LYS A 1 10.12 6.06 -15.87
N GLU A 2 10.56 7.20 -16.38
CA GLU A 2 10.27 8.49 -15.73
C GLU A 2 8.75 8.64 -15.50
N GLY A 3 8.36 9.21 -14.37
CA GLY A 3 6.96 9.32 -13.94
C GLY A 3 6.30 8.01 -13.46
N HIS A 4 7.04 6.91 -13.33
CA HIS A 4 6.50 5.63 -12.82
C HIS A 4 7.32 5.12 -11.63
N LEU A 5 6.63 4.70 -10.57
CA LEU A 5 7.20 4.05 -9.39
C LEU A 5 6.71 2.60 -9.32
N ARG A 6 7.51 1.73 -8.69
CA ARG A 6 7.08 0.38 -8.29
C ARG A 6 6.86 0.37 -6.78
N VAL A 7 5.70 -0.12 -6.35
CA VAL A 7 5.39 -0.46 -4.95
C VAL A 7 5.40 -1.99 -4.83
N PRO A 8 6.02 -2.57 -3.78
CA PRO A 8 6.03 -4.02 -3.59
C PRO A 8 4.68 -4.54 -3.08
N HIS A 9 4.32 -5.76 -3.53
CA HIS A 9 3.08 -6.41 -3.10
C HIS A 9 3.22 -7.08 -1.74
N GLY A 10 2.22 -6.90 -0.88
CA GLY A 10 2.09 -7.63 0.39
C GLY A 10 3.18 -7.35 1.41
N TRP A 11 3.82 -6.18 1.34
CA TRP A 11 4.86 -5.81 2.29
C TRP A 11 4.28 -5.53 3.67
N TRP A 12 4.93 -6.05 4.70
CA TRP A 12 4.56 -5.91 6.12
C TRP A 12 5.78 -6.17 7.01
N TYR A 13 5.64 -5.93 8.31
CA TYR A 13 6.71 -5.99 9.30
C TYR A 13 6.39 -7.05 10.38
N PRO A 14 6.87 -8.31 10.22
CA PRO A 14 6.60 -9.39 11.16
C PRO A 14 6.92 -9.07 12.64
N GLU A 15 7.98 -8.30 12.86
CA GLU A 15 8.44 -7.82 14.16
C GLU A 15 7.47 -6.84 14.85
N LEU A 16 6.50 -6.30 14.10
CA LEU A 16 5.44 -5.42 14.60
C LEU A 16 4.13 -6.15 14.90
N ARG A 17 4.10 -7.49 14.83
CA ARG A 17 2.92 -8.27 15.21
C ARG A 17 2.53 -7.95 16.66
N GLY A 18 1.28 -7.54 16.86
CA GLY A 18 0.76 -7.13 18.17
C GLY A 18 1.13 -5.70 18.61
N LYS A 19 1.91 -4.98 17.80
CA LYS A 19 2.27 -3.57 18.01
C LYS A 19 1.59 -2.64 17.00
N ALA A 20 1.63 -3.02 15.72
CA ALA A 20 0.98 -2.30 14.63
C ALA A 20 -0.18 -3.13 14.07
N GLU A 21 -1.23 -2.45 13.60
CA GLU A 21 -2.37 -3.09 12.96
C GLU A 21 -1.91 -3.94 11.77
N LEU A 22 -2.37 -5.20 11.73
CA LEU A 22 -1.95 -6.21 10.76
C LEU A 22 -0.42 -6.33 10.59
N GLY A 23 0.37 -6.05 11.63
CA GLY A 23 1.83 -6.08 11.56
C GLY A 23 2.39 -5.02 10.59
N GLY A 24 1.72 -3.87 10.47
CA GLY A 24 2.15 -2.76 9.63
C GLY A 24 1.82 -2.91 8.14
N ALA A 25 0.90 -3.82 7.79
CA ALA A 25 0.41 -3.94 6.40
C ALA A 25 -0.19 -2.62 5.89
N PHE A 26 -0.90 -1.87 6.75
CA PHE A 26 -1.46 -0.56 6.40
C PHE A 26 -0.41 0.55 6.18
N ILE A 27 0.85 0.31 6.55
CA ILE A 27 1.94 1.28 6.40
C ILE A 27 2.61 1.14 5.03
N SER A 28 2.76 -0.09 4.52
CA SER A 28 3.70 -0.37 3.41
C SER A 28 3.16 -1.30 2.30
N SER A 29 1.99 -1.90 2.47
CA SER A 29 1.40 -2.77 1.44
C SER A 29 0.85 -1.96 0.27
N ASP A 30 0.99 -2.46 -0.95
CA ASP A 30 0.40 -1.87 -2.17
C ASP A 30 -1.13 -1.83 -2.16
N ALA A 31 -1.76 -2.79 -1.48
CA ALA A 31 -3.22 -2.91 -1.42
C ALA A 31 -3.89 -1.65 -0.83
N VAL A 32 -3.20 -0.88 0.02
CA VAL A 32 -3.75 0.37 0.58
C VAL A 32 -3.89 1.48 -0.47
N LEU A 33 -3.24 1.33 -1.62
CA LEU A 33 -3.29 2.29 -2.73
C LEU A 33 -4.33 1.92 -3.79
N CYS A 34 -4.82 0.67 -3.76
CA CYS A 34 -5.69 0.12 -4.81
C CYS A 34 -7.12 0.06 -4.26
N SER A 35 -7.92 1.10 -4.54
CA SER A 35 -9.33 1.13 -4.13
C SER A 35 -10.12 0.00 -4.80
N ASP A 36 -11.08 -0.54 -4.06
CA ASP A 36 -12.07 -1.51 -4.50
C ASP A 36 -13.47 -0.88 -4.68
N ASP A 37 -13.57 0.46 -4.68
CA ASP A 37 -14.81 1.16 -5.05
C ASP A 37 -15.21 0.81 -6.50
N ASP A 38 -16.51 0.72 -6.77
CA ASP A 38 -17.07 0.31 -8.08
C ASP A 38 -16.48 1.08 -9.28
N GLU A 39 -16.07 2.33 -9.09
CA GLU A 39 -15.48 3.17 -10.14
C GLU A 39 -14.05 2.73 -10.56
N PHE A 40 -13.37 1.95 -9.72
CA PHE A 40 -12.00 1.44 -9.93
C PHE A 40 -11.95 -0.06 -10.22
N LEU A 41 -13.12 -0.70 -10.31
CA LEU A 41 -13.24 -2.10 -10.70
C LEU A 41 -13.42 -2.22 -12.21
N ASP A 42 -12.79 -3.26 -12.77
CA ASP A 42 -13.14 -3.73 -14.10
C ASP A 42 -14.63 -4.09 -14.13
N HIS A 43 -15.38 -3.49 -15.06
CA HIS A 43 -16.83 -3.56 -15.06
C HIS A 43 -17.34 -4.99 -15.35
N GLU A 44 -16.61 -5.76 -16.15
CA GLU A 44 -16.99 -7.13 -16.53
C GLU A 44 -16.56 -8.18 -15.51
N GLN A 45 -15.39 -8.02 -14.88
CA GLN A 45 -14.78 -9.03 -14.01
C GLN A 45 -14.87 -8.69 -12.51
N GLY A 46 -15.14 -7.43 -12.17
CA GLY A 46 -15.17 -6.94 -10.79
C GLY A 46 -13.80 -6.94 -10.11
N ILE A 47 -12.70 -6.94 -10.88
CA ILE A 47 -11.34 -6.96 -10.32
C ILE A 47 -10.74 -5.56 -10.26
N PRO A 48 -10.03 -5.20 -9.19
CA PRO A 48 -9.42 -3.89 -9.05
C PRO A 48 -8.20 -3.72 -9.96
N HIS A 49 -7.95 -2.47 -10.37
CA HIS A 49 -6.81 -2.11 -11.22
C HIS A 49 -5.51 -1.91 -10.43
N PHE A 50 -4.60 -2.89 -10.46
CA PHE A 50 -3.30 -2.82 -9.76
C PHE A 50 -2.16 -2.13 -10.53
N LYS A 51 -2.38 -1.72 -11.79
CA LYS A 51 -1.30 -1.24 -12.69
C LYS A 51 -1.68 0.08 -13.35
N GLY A 52 -1.77 1.16 -12.57
CA GLY A 52 -2.01 2.49 -13.15
C GLY A 52 -2.66 3.51 -12.21
N TYR A 53 -2.23 3.56 -10.95
CA TYR A 53 -2.76 4.54 -10.01
C TYR A 53 -2.03 5.89 -10.13
N PRO A 54 -2.75 7.02 -10.33
CA PRO A 54 -2.15 8.35 -10.26
C PRO A 54 -1.82 8.71 -8.81
N GLY A 55 -0.54 8.72 -8.46
CA GLY A 55 -0.06 9.05 -7.13
C GLY A 55 0.88 10.25 -7.10
N ARG A 56 1.19 10.72 -5.88
CA ARG A 56 2.28 11.65 -5.63
C ARG A 56 3.20 11.10 -4.55
N LEU A 57 4.49 11.44 -4.64
CA LEU A 57 5.44 11.18 -3.57
C LEU A 57 5.48 12.37 -2.62
N VAL A 58 5.34 12.08 -1.33
CA VAL A 58 5.58 13.04 -0.26
C VAL A 58 6.65 12.48 0.67
N LYS A 59 7.52 13.36 1.17
CA LYS A 59 8.47 12.95 2.20
C LYS A 59 7.70 12.70 3.50
N VAL A 60 7.97 11.56 4.13
CA VAL A 60 7.34 11.17 5.41
C VAL A 60 8.41 11.05 6.49
N GLU A 61 7.98 11.21 7.74
CA GLU A 61 8.76 10.81 8.91
C GLU A 61 8.66 9.31 9.13
N LYS A 62 9.59 8.73 9.89
CA LYS A 62 9.55 7.31 10.21
C LYS A 62 8.33 7.03 11.11
N PRO A 63 7.50 6.02 10.79
CA PRO A 63 6.38 5.65 11.64
C PRO A 63 6.85 5.26 13.05
N LEU A 64 6.13 5.71 14.08
CA LEU A 64 6.48 5.48 15.49
C LEU A 64 6.58 3.98 15.81
N GLU A 65 5.76 3.17 15.15
CA GLU A 65 5.73 1.72 15.29
C GLU A 65 7.06 1.08 14.85
N LEU A 66 7.81 1.73 13.96
CA LEU A 66 9.09 1.25 13.42
C LEU A 66 10.31 1.82 14.17
N GLU A 67 10.14 2.73 15.13
CA GLU A 67 11.25 3.40 15.85
C GLU A 67 12.08 2.43 16.72
N ALA A 68 11.55 1.24 17.06
CA ALA A 68 12.14 0.31 18.04
C ALA A 68 12.43 -1.12 17.51
N SER A 69 12.53 -1.31 16.20
CA SER A 69 12.93 -2.59 15.58
C SER A 69 14.44 -2.69 15.37
#